data_AF-A0A6A3KBQ2-F1
#
_entry.id   AF-A0A6A3KBQ2-F1
#
_cell.length_a   1.000
_cell.length_b   1.000
_cell.length_c   1.000
_cell.angle_alpha   90.00
_cell.angle_beta   90.00
_cell.angle_gamma   90.00
#
_symmetry.space_group_name_H-M   'P 1'
#
loop_
_entity.id
_entity.type
_entity.pdbx_description
1 polymer ?
#
loop_
_entity_poly.entity_id
_entity_poly.type
_entity_poly.pdbx_seq_one_letter_code
_entity_poly.pdbx_strand_id
1 'polypeptide(L)'
;MVIPYDVPIILQSVRVQKNLQNPPGSRKARCLVDNRDVYERVILHLVEDNKVSIQSEHSGRYLQVSTSYSCVFELKCDEQWEHFTMECNADGNLHFVSCYTRTVLTCNDKGVVKCPDENEYYWAAWRIVEPRAIINFVQVAPARHHVLVGKERQSFILELVKCGKSPDEIDQIVTRMFDAIPSRSAVFAVPVEKKK
;
A
#
# COMPACT_ATOMS: atom_id res chain seq x y z
N MET A 1 5.15 7.99 19.41
CA MET A 1 4.67 7.45 18.12
C MET A 1 4.38 5.97 18.31
N VAL A 2 3.24 5.48 17.81
CA VAL A 2 2.91 4.05 17.84
C VAL A 2 3.25 3.46 16.48
N ILE A 3 3.98 2.36 16.45
CA ILE A 3 4.38 1.69 15.21
C ILE A 3 3.32 0.64 14.86
N PRO A 4 2.66 0.74 13.71
CA PRO A 4 1.69 -0.25 13.25
C PRO A 4 2.40 -1.46 12.65
N TYR A 5 2.68 -2.47 13.48
CA TYR A 5 3.24 -3.75 13.02
C TYR A 5 2.16 -4.62 12.38
N ASP A 6 2.59 -5.55 11.51
CA ASP A 6 1.77 -6.59 10.88
C ASP A 6 0.57 -6.08 10.06
N VAL A 7 0.59 -4.80 9.70
CA VAL A 7 -0.38 -4.18 8.79
C VAL A 7 0.32 -3.44 7.65
N PRO A 8 -0.33 -3.28 6.49
CA PRO A 8 0.23 -2.53 5.38
C PRO A 8 0.47 -1.07 5.75
N ILE A 9 1.64 -0.56 5.39
CA ILE A 9 2.07 0.83 5.53
C ILE A 9 2.83 1.31 4.30
N ILE A 10 3.05 2.62 4.21
CA ILE A 10 4.01 3.22 3.28
C ILE A 10 5.19 3.76 4.09
N LEU A 11 6.41 3.33 3.74
CA LEU A 11 7.64 3.97 4.21
C LEU A 11 8.05 5.06 3.24
N GLN A 12 7.92 6.31 3.66
CA GLN A 12 8.26 7.47 2.85
C GLN A 12 9.54 8.13 3.33
N SER A 13 10.48 8.36 2.41
CA SER A 13 11.68 9.15 2.69
C SER A 13 11.28 10.59 2.98
N VAL A 14 11.70 11.10 4.14
CA VAL A 14 11.42 12.46 4.58
C VAL A 14 12.12 13.49 3.69
N ARG A 15 13.31 13.17 3.17
CA ARG A 15 14.10 14.11 2.35
C ARG A 15 13.57 14.27 0.94
N VAL A 16 13.28 13.16 0.26
CA VAL A 16 12.88 13.20 -1.15
C VAL A 16 11.37 13.09 -1.36
N GLN A 17 10.59 12.83 -0.30
CA GLN A 17 9.13 12.66 -0.36
C GLN A 17 8.71 11.57 -1.36
N LYS A 18 9.51 10.49 -1.41
CA LYS A 18 9.30 9.29 -2.24
C LYS A 18 9.14 8.07 -1.36
N ASN A 19 8.38 7.11 -1.84
CA ASN A 19 7.99 5.91 -1.11
C ASN A 19 8.96 4.78 -1.44
N LEU A 20 9.31 3.96 -0.45
CA LEU A 20 9.99 2.69 -0.67
C LEU A 20 9.06 1.77 -1.45
N GLN A 21 9.56 1.21 -2.55
CA GLN A 21 8.78 0.33 -3.41
C GLN A 21 9.56 -0.94 -3.77
N ASN A 22 8.83 -2.03 -3.94
CA ASN A 22 9.26 -3.20 -4.70
C ASN A 22 8.58 -3.17 -6.08
N PRO A 23 9.26 -2.69 -7.14
CA PRO A 23 8.63 -2.52 -8.45
C PRO A 23 8.27 -3.85 -9.13
N PRO A 24 7.24 -3.87 -10.00
CA PRO A 24 6.88 -5.06 -10.74
C PRO A 24 8.03 -5.56 -11.62
N GLY A 25 8.23 -6.87 -11.66
CA GLY A 25 9.30 -7.49 -12.46
C GLY A 25 10.73 -7.21 -11.97
N SER A 26 10.89 -6.54 -10.82
CA SER A 26 12.20 -6.28 -10.23
C SER A 26 12.27 -6.72 -8.77
N ARG A 27 13.45 -7.17 -8.34
CA ARG A 27 13.76 -7.34 -6.91
C ARG A 27 14.42 -6.11 -6.32
N LYS A 28 14.87 -5.16 -7.13
CA LYS A 28 15.65 -4.03 -6.63
C LYS A 28 14.74 -3.02 -5.94
N ALA A 29 15.05 -2.69 -4.69
CA ALA A 29 14.31 -1.68 -3.96
C ALA A 29 14.52 -0.28 -4.60
N ARG A 30 13.45 0.50 -4.66
CA ARG A 30 13.46 1.85 -5.22
C ARG A 30 12.69 2.82 -4.35
N CYS A 31 13.01 4.09 -4.51
CA CYS A 31 12.24 5.20 -3.98
C CYS A 31 11.57 5.92 -5.14
N LEU A 32 10.26 5.76 -5.30
CA LEU A 32 9.51 6.42 -6.37
C LEU A 32 8.42 7.31 -5.78
N VAL A 33 7.85 8.18 -6.61
CA VAL A 33 6.73 9.03 -6.18
C VAL A 33 5.53 8.17 -5.76
N ASP A 34 4.65 8.76 -4.96
CA ASP A 34 3.36 8.15 -4.58
C ASP A 34 2.59 7.76 -5.84
N ASN A 35 2.47 6.45 -6.04
CA ASN A 35 1.78 5.86 -7.19
C ASN A 35 0.40 5.30 -6.80
N ARG A 36 0.04 5.35 -5.51
CA ARG A 36 -1.20 4.80 -4.93
C ARG A 36 -1.40 3.33 -5.30
N ASP A 37 -0.33 2.56 -5.33
CA ASP A 37 -0.31 1.18 -5.78
C ASP A 37 0.10 0.20 -4.68
N VAL A 38 0.09 -1.09 -5.01
CA VAL A 38 0.48 -2.16 -4.09
C VAL A 38 2.01 -2.32 -3.98
N TYR A 39 2.78 -1.69 -4.87
CA TYR A 39 4.23 -1.84 -4.93
C TYR A 39 4.95 -1.00 -3.89
N GLU A 40 4.31 0.08 -3.43
CA GLU A 40 4.80 0.95 -2.34
C GLU A 40 4.37 0.53 -0.94
N ARG A 41 3.58 -0.54 -0.84
CA ARG A 41 3.07 -1.05 0.43
C ARG A 41 4.00 -2.09 1.01
N VAL A 42 4.37 -1.87 2.26
CA VAL A 42 5.21 -2.76 3.04
C VAL A 42 4.57 -3.06 4.39
N ILE A 43 4.95 -4.17 4.99
CA ILE A 43 4.52 -4.58 6.32
C ILE A 43 5.78 -4.62 7.20
N LEU A 44 5.70 -3.98 8.36
CA LEU A 44 6.75 -4.09 9.38
C LEU A 44 6.41 -5.25 10.29
N HIS A 45 7.30 -6.24 10.38
CA HIS A 45 7.20 -7.31 11.36
C HIS A 45 8.18 -7.09 12.48
N LEU A 46 7.70 -7.21 13.72
CA LEU A 46 8.57 -7.27 14.89
C LEU A 46 9.27 -8.63 14.92
N VAL A 47 10.58 -8.59 15.11
CA VAL A 47 11.45 -9.76 15.29
C VAL A 47 12.03 -9.71 16.71
N GLU A 48 12.56 -10.83 17.19
CA GLU A 48 13.27 -10.91 18.47
C GLU A 48 14.32 -9.79 18.63
N ASP A 49 14.61 -9.43 19.88
CA ASP A 49 15.51 -8.32 20.26
C ASP A 49 15.07 -6.92 19.77
N ASN A 50 13.76 -6.69 19.60
CA ASN A 50 13.21 -5.42 19.07
C ASN A 50 13.74 -5.06 17.67
N LYS A 51 14.14 -6.06 16.89
CA LYS A 51 14.48 -5.90 15.48
C LYS A 51 13.21 -5.87 14.66
N VAL A 52 13.30 -5.38 13.43
CA VAL A 52 12.18 -5.38 12.49
C VAL A 52 12.63 -5.97 11.16
N SER A 53 11.69 -6.57 10.45
CA SER A 53 11.86 -6.88 9.03
C SER A 53 10.81 -6.11 8.21
N ILE A 54 11.18 -5.76 6.98
CA ILE A 54 10.35 -4.97 6.08
C ILE A 54 9.91 -5.88 4.93
N GLN A 55 8.66 -6.31 4.93
CA GLN A 55 8.11 -7.17 3.89
C GLN A 55 7.35 -6.34 2.86
N SER A 56 7.54 -6.60 1.57
CA SER A 56 6.66 -6.10 0.51
C SER A 56 5.32 -6.82 0.58
N GLU A 57 4.22 -6.06 0.70
CA GLU A 57 2.87 -6.62 0.81
C GLU A 57 2.53 -7.48 -0.42
N HIS A 58 2.79 -6.95 -1.62
CA HIS A 58 2.34 -7.59 -2.85
C HIS A 58 3.14 -8.84 -3.23
N SER A 59 4.43 -8.91 -2.88
CA SER A 59 5.32 -10.01 -3.28
C SER A 59 5.64 -10.98 -2.15
N GLY A 60 5.33 -10.61 -0.90
CA GLY A 60 5.69 -11.37 0.29
C GLY A 60 7.21 -11.43 0.56
N ARG A 61 8.02 -10.71 -0.23
CA ARG A 61 9.48 -10.69 -0.12
C ARG A 61 9.94 -9.68 0.91
N TYR A 62 11.07 -9.95 1.54
CA TYR A 62 11.67 -9.11 2.58
C TYR A 62 12.79 -8.26 2.01
N LEU A 63 12.86 -7.00 2.43
CA LEU A 63 13.97 -6.11 2.11
C LEU A 63 15.24 -6.64 2.78
N GLN A 64 16.23 -6.99 1.97
CA GLN A 64 17.53 -7.48 2.39
C GLN A 64 18.63 -6.53 1.93
N VAL A 65 19.69 -6.45 2.72
CA VAL A 65 20.90 -5.71 2.37
C VAL A 65 21.96 -6.69 1.90
N SER A 66 22.33 -6.59 0.62
CA SER A 66 23.43 -7.39 0.07
C SER A 66 24.80 -6.92 0.57
N THR A 67 25.83 -7.76 0.40
CA THR A 67 27.24 -7.42 0.66
C THR A 67 27.73 -6.21 -0.14
N SER A 68 27.09 -5.91 -1.27
CA SER A 68 27.35 -4.71 -2.09
C SER A 68 26.63 -3.45 -1.58
N TYR A 69 26.05 -3.50 -0.37
CA TYR A 69 25.24 -2.43 0.22
C TYR A 69 23.94 -2.10 -0.54
N SER A 70 23.64 -2.85 -1.60
CA SER A 70 22.39 -2.69 -2.35
C SER A 70 21.23 -3.36 -1.63
N CYS A 71 20.05 -2.73 -1.71
CA CYS A 71 18.83 -3.24 -1.11
C CYS A 71 17.96 -3.95 -2.15
N VAL A 72 17.54 -5.17 -1.84
CA VAL A 72 16.71 -6.01 -2.71
C VAL A 72 15.60 -6.67 -1.90
N PHE A 73 14.45 -6.92 -2.53
CA PHE A 73 13.37 -7.70 -1.96
C PHE A 73 13.55 -9.17 -2.38
N GLU A 74 13.77 -10.03 -1.39
CA GLU A 74 14.00 -11.47 -1.58
C GLU A 74 13.18 -12.35 -0.64
N LEU A 75 13.16 -13.65 -0.90
CA LEU A 75 12.59 -14.61 0.05
C LEU A 75 13.36 -14.56 1.37
N LYS A 76 12.64 -14.80 2.47
CA LYS A 76 13.22 -14.85 3.81
C LYS A 76 14.40 -15.83 3.84
N CYS A 77 15.47 -15.45 4.53
CA CYS A 77 16.67 -16.26 4.71
C CYS A 77 17.04 -16.24 6.21
N ASP A 78 17.56 -17.33 6.75
CA ASP A 78 17.80 -17.43 8.21
C ASP A 78 19.00 -16.62 8.71
N GLU A 79 19.67 -15.87 7.83
CA GLU A 79 20.97 -15.21 8.09
C GLU A 79 20.87 -13.74 8.55
N GLN A 80 19.69 -13.24 8.93
CA GLN A 80 19.44 -11.85 9.40
C GLN A 80 19.62 -10.73 8.37
N TRP A 81 19.74 -11.04 7.08
CA TRP A 81 19.96 -10.04 6.02
C TRP A 81 18.77 -9.07 5.89
N GLU A 82 17.60 -9.49 6.36
CA GLU A 82 16.34 -8.76 6.39
C GLU A 82 16.04 -8.05 7.71
N HIS A 83 16.92 -8.18 8.71
CA HIS A 83 16.70 -7.61 10.03
C HIS A 83 17.33 -6.21 10.14
N PHE A 84 16.54 -5.30 10.69
CA PHE A 84 16.94 -3.92 10.97
C PHE A 84 16.69 -3.60 12.43
N THR A 85 17.60 -2.88 13.08
CA THR A 85 17.25 -2.11 14.26
C THR A 85 16.52 -0.85 13.80
N MET A 86 15.37 -0.56 14.40
CA MET A 86 14.62 0.64 14.09
C MET A 86 14.82 1.68 15.20
N GLU A 87 15.40 2.81 14.83
CA GLU A 87 15.66 3.94 15.72
C GLU A 87 14.71 5.08 15.41
N CYS A 88 14.26 5.80 16.45
CA CYS A 88 13.40 6.97 16.30
C CYS A 88 14.12 8.19 16.87
N ASN A 89 14.27 9.24 16.07
CA ASN A 89 14.91 10.47 16.52
C ASN A 89 13.92 11.43 17.23
N ALA A 90 14.42 12.56 17.75
CA ALA A 90 13.60 13.55 18.45
C ALA A 90 12.48 14.16 17.59
N ASP A 91 12.63 14.17 16.26
CA ASP A 91 11.62 14.66 15.31
C ASP A 91 10.54 13.62 14.98
N GLY A 92 10.65 12.41 15.53
CA GLY A 92 9.78 11.27 15.21
C GLY A 92 10.14 10.57 13.89
N ASN A 93 11.27 10.90 13.27
CA ASN A 93 11.74 10.21 12.06
C ASN A 93 12.35 8.86 12.42
N LEU A 94 12.09 7.89 11.56
CA LEU A 94 12.60 6.53 11.66
C LEU A 94 13.90 6.37 10.88
N HIS A 95 14.83 5.63 11.47
CA HIS A 95 16.07 5.19 10.85
C HIS A 95 16.16 3.68 10.98
N PHE A 96 16.45 2.99 9.87
CA PHE A 96 16.56 1.53 9.85
C PHE A 96 18.03 1.15 9.68
N VAL A 97 18.62 0.56 10.71
CA VAL A 97 20.03 0.15 10.72
C VAL A 97 20.11 -1.34 10.43
N SER A 98 20.76 -1.72 9.33
CA SER A 98 20.96 -3.12 8.94
C SER A 98 21.69 -3.89 10.04
N CYS A 99 21.13 -5.01 10.50
CA CYS A 99 21.80 -5.89 11.46
C CYS A 99 23.02 -6.57 10.85
N TYR A 100 22.98 -6.81 9.53
CA TYR A 100 24.04 -7.49 8.79
C TYR A 100 25.24 -6.56 8.51
N THR A 101 24.99 -5.39 7.92
CA THR A 101 26.07 -4.48 7.47
C THR A 101 26.36 -3.34 8.45
N ARG A 102 25.51 -3.14 9.48
CA ARG A 102 25.59 -1.99 10.42
C ARG A 102 25.47 -0.61 9.75
N THR A 103 24.93 -0.58 8.54
CA THR A 103 24.71 0.64 7.75
C THR A 103 23.22 1.01 7.72
N VAL A 104 22.93 2.29 7.53
CA VAL A 104 21.57 2.82 7.63
C VAL A 104 20.88 2.81 6.26
N LEU A 105 19.61 2.43 6.21
CA LEU A 105 18.79 2.47 5.01
C LEU A 105 18.60 3.90 4.52
N THR A 106 19.13 4.22 3.34
CA THR A 106 19.02 5.54 2.72
C THR A 106 18.25 5.50 1.41
N CYS A 107 17.79 6.68 1.02
CA CYS A 107 17.16 6.93 -0.26
C CYS A 107 17.64 8.28 -0.79
N ASN A 108 18.43 8.26 -1.87
CA ASN A 108 18.99 9.48 -2.45
C ASN A 108 18.02 10.18 -3.42
N ASP A 109 18.44 11.35 -3.90
CA ASP A 109 17.72 12.18 -4.88
C ASP A 109 17.33 11.44 -6.17
N LYS A 110 18.18 10.50 -6.61
CA LYS A 110 17.96 9.61 -7.76
C LYS A 110 16.99 8.45 -7.48
N GLY A 111 16.44 8.34 -6.28
CA GLY A 111 15.51 7.27 -5.90
C GLY A 111 16.18 5.90 -5.72
N VAL A 112 17.50 5.88 -5.50
CA VAL A 112 18.25 4.66 -5.21
C VAL A 112 18.16 4.37 -3.72
N VAL A 113 17.70 3.16 -3.39
CA VAL A 113 17.66 2.65 -2.03
C VAL A 113 18.90 1.76 -1.80
N LYS A 114 19.66 2.05 -0.76
CA LYS A 114 20.88 1.33 -0.36
C LYS A 114 21.14 1.50 1.13
N CYS A 115 22.06 0.72 1.70
CA CYS A 115 22.60 0.96 3.04
C CYS A 115 24.09 1.26 2.93
N PRO A 116 24.51 2.49 2.59
CA PRO A 116 25.88 2.82 2.20
C PRO A 116 26.87 2.65 3.37
N ASP A 117 28.11 2.30 3.02
CA ASP A 117 29.25 2.25 3.94
C ASP A 117 29.68 3.64 4.42
N GLU A 118 29.59 4.63 3.54
CA GLU A 118 29.79 6.03 3.89
C GLU A 118 28.59 6.64 4.63
N ASN A 119 28.87 7.62 5.49
CA ASN A 119 27.86 8.27 6.31
C ASN A 119 26.95 9.19 5.47
N GLU A 120 25.85 8.62 4.96
CA GLU A 120 24.79 9.32 4.25
C GLU A 120 23.55 9.57 5.14
N TYR A 121 23.74 9.78 6.45
CA TYR A 121 22.64 9.91 7.42
C TYR A 121 21.59 10.98 7.07
N TYR A 122 21.97 12.01 6.30
CA TYR A 122 21.02 12.99 5.79
C TYR A 122 19.84 12.34 5.06
N TRP A 123 20.10 11.30 4.25
CA TRP A 123 19.13 10.57 3.41
C TRP A 123 18.42 9.42 4.13
N ALA A 124 18.73 9.19 5.40
CA ALA A 124 18.28 8.02 6.16
C ALA A 124 16.93 8.19 6.87
N ALA A 125 16.36 9.40 6.87
CA ALA A 125 15.12 9.67 7.60
C ALA A 125 13.88 9.17 6.83
N TRP A 126 13.10 8.32 7.49
CA TRP A 126 11.83 7.76 7.01
C TRP A 126 10.67 8.16 7.91
N ARG A 127 9.45 8.15 7.36
CA ARG A 127 8.21 8.25 8.11
C ARG A 127 7.21 7.21 7.63
N ILE A 128 6.34 6.80 8.54
CA ILE A 128 5.20 5.93 8.22
C ILE A 128 4.06 6.81 7.72
N VAL A 129 3.51 6.44 6.57
CA VAL A 129 2.30 7.03 6.01
C VAL A 129 1.26 5.93 5.86
N GLU A 130 0.01 6.23 6.20
CA GLU A 130 -1.10 5.31 6.01
C GLU A 130 -1.29 5.03 4.51
N PRO A 131 -1.36 3.76 4.08
CA PRO A 131 -1.71 3.45 2.71
C PRO A 131 -3.10 4.01 2.46
N ARG A 132 -3.23 4.84 1.43
CA ARG A 132 -4.56 5.26 1.00
C ARG A 132 -5.30 4.00 0.58
N ALA A 133 -6.56 3.90 1.01
CA ALA A 133 -7.46 2.88 0.51
C ALA A 133 -7.31 2.87 -1.02
N ILE A 134 -6.92 1.72 -1.57
CA ILE A 134 -7.23 1.47 -2.97
C ILE A 134 -8.74 1.53 -2.94
N ILE A 135 -9.28 2.62 -3.49
CA ILE A 135 -10.65 2.58 -3.97
C ILE A 135 -10.56 1.51 -5.03
N ASN A 136 -10.77 0.25 -4.61
CA ASN A 136 -11.18 -0.78 -5.52
C ASN A 136 -12.42 -0.13 -6.09
N PHE A 137 -12.32 0.35 -7.32
CA PHE A 137 -13.49 0.56 -8.13
C PHE A 137 -14.08 -0.83 -8.42
N VAL A 138 -14.50 -1.57 -7.39
CA VAL A 138 -15.92 -1.84 -7.31
C VAL A 138 -16.52 -0.44 -7.19
N GLN A 139 -16.83 0.18 -8.34
CA GLN A 139 -17.72 1.32 -8.34
C GLN A 139 -19.05 0.83 -7.78
N VAL A 140 -19.18 0.78 -6.45
CA VAL A 140 -20.37 1.37 -5.86
C VAL A 140 -20.15 2.86 -6.05
N ALA A 141 -20.42 3.33 -7.27
CA ALA A 141 -20.52 4.75 -7.53
C ALA A 141 -21.46 5.32 -6.47
N PRO A 142 -21.22 6.54 -5.96
CA PRO A 142 -22.27 7.25 -5.25
C PRO A 142 -23.49 7.19 -6.17
N ALA A 143 -24.65 6.82 -5.64
CA ALA A 143 -25.91 6.75 -6.37
C ALA A 143 -26.27 8.14 -6.95
N ARG A 144 -25.55 8.54 -7.98
CA ARG A 144 -25.98 9.53 -8.95
C ARG A 144 -26.76 8.70 -9.94
N HIS A 145 -28.06 8.65 -9.72
CA HIS A 145 -29.02 8.23 -10.72
C HIS A 145 -28.91 9.19 -11.91
N HIS A 146 -27.86 9.03 -12.70
CA HIS A 146 -27.88 9.46 -14.07
C HIS A 146 -28.66 8.37 -14.79
N VAL A 147 -29.95 8.64 -14.97
CA VAL A 147 -30.80 7.89 -15.90
C VAL A 147 -30.23 8.15 -17.29
N LEU A 148 -29.20 7.40 -17.67
CA LEU A 148 -28.53 7.50 -18.95
C LEU A 148 -29.34 6.65 -19.94
N VAL A 149 -30.21 7.33 -20.69
CA VAL A 149 -31.14 6.68 -21.62
C VAL A 149 -30.47 6.45 -22.98
N GLY A 150 -30.67 5.26 -23.55
CA GLY A 150 -30.49 5.00 -24.97
C GLY A 150 -29.09 4.54 -25.37
N LYS A 151 -28.24 5.46 -25.85
CA LYS A 151 -26.97 5.11 -26.53
C LYS A 151 -25.94 4.46 -25.61
N GLU A 152 -25.89 4.90 -24.36
CA GLU A 152 -24.92 4.39 -23.40
C GLU A 152 -25.28 2.99 -22.90
N ARG A 153 -26.58 2.71 -22.68
CA ARG A 153 -27.07 1.36 -22.38
C ARG A 153 -26.76 0.38 -23.50
N GLN A 154 -26.97 0.78 -24.76
CA GLN A 154 -26.65 -0.06 -25.93
C GLN A 154 -25.15 -0.34 -26.05
N SER A 155 -24.30 0.68 -25.89
CA SER A 155 -22.84 0.51 -25.92
C SER A 155 -22.36 -0.42 -24.80
N PHE A 156 -22.93 -0.29 -23.61
CA PHE A 156 -22.58 -1.12 -22.47
C PHE A 156 -22.98 -2.60 -22.66
N ILE A 157 -24.19 -2.84 -23.19
CA ILE A 157 -24.64 -4.21 -23.53
C ILE A 157 -23.69 -4.85 -24.56
N LEU A 158 -23.27 -4.11 -25.59
CA LEU A 158 -22.35 -4.62 -26.60
C LEU A 158 -21.00 -5.02 -26.01
N GLU A 159 -20.46 -4.26 -25.05
CA GLU A 159 -19.23 -4.63 -24.35
C GLU A 159 -19.40 -5.88 -23.48
N LEU A 160 -20.52 -6.04 -22.79
CA LEU A 160 -20.79 -7.26 -22.01
C LEU A 160 -20.90 -8.51 -22.90
N VAL A 161 -21.50 -8.37 -24.09
CA VAL A 161 -21.54 -9.44 -25.09
C VAL A 161 -20.13 -9.79 -25.58
N LYS A 162 -19.28 -8.80 -25.85
CA LYS A 162 -17.87 -9.04 -26.21
C LYS A 162 -17.08 -9.74 -25.11
N CYS A 163 -17.42 -9.49 -23.84
CA CYS A 163 -16.85 -10.18 -22.68
C CYS A 163 -17.38 -11.60 -22.46
N GLY A 164 -18.25 -12.11 -23.35
CA GLY A 164 -18.76 -13.48 -23.30
C GLY A 164 -19.84 -13.70 -22.22
N LYS A 165 -20.51 -12.64 -21.77
CA LYS A 165 -21.59 -12.75 -20.78
C LYS A 165 -22.85 -13.37 -21.38
N SER A 166 -23.49 -14.25 -20.60
CA SER A 166 -24.77 -14.84 -20.98
C SER A 166 -25.90 -13.78 -20.95
N PRO A 167 -26.99 -13.96 -21.72
CA PRO A 167 -28.11 -13.02 -21.73
C PRO A 167 -28.67 -12.73 -20.33
N ASP A 168 -28.77 -13.76 -19.47
CA ASP A 168 -29.29 -13.63 -18.11
C ASP A 168 -28.34 -12.83 -17.19
N GLU A 169 -27.03 -13.00 -17.35
CA GLU A 169 -26.04 -12.19 -16.63
C GLU A 169 -26.08 -10.73 -17.09
N ILE A 170 -26.21 -10.50 -18.39
CA ILE A 170 -26.31 -9.15 -18.96
C ILE A 170 -27.55 -8.45 -18.39
N ASP A 171 -28.70 -9.12 -18.38
CA ASP A 171 -29.95 -8.55 -17.88
C ASP A 171 -29.86 -8.19 -16.39
N GLN A 172 -29.27 -9.07 -15.56
CA GLN A 172 -29.04 -8.78 -14.14
C GLN A 172 -28.10 -7.59 -13.93
N ILE A 173 -27.01 -7.50 -14.69
CA ILE A 173 -26.04 -6.41 -14.57
C ILE A 173 -26.67 -5.08 -14.99
N VAL A 174 -27.37 -5.07 -16.13
CA VAL A 174 -28.02 -3.86 -16.67
C VAL A 174 -29.13 -3.39 -15.73
N THR A 175 -29.96 -4.30 -15.23
CA THR A 175 -31.05 -3.96 -14.29
C THR A 175 -30.50 -3.34 -13.00
N ARG A 176 -29.42 -3.91 -12.43
CA ARG A 176 -28.78 -3.35 -11.23
C ARG A 176 -28.17 -1.97 -11.45
N MET A 177 -27.61 -1.73 -12.64
CA MET A 177 -26.90 -0.48 -12.93
C MET A 177 -27.82 0.66 -13.38
N PHE A 178 -28.88 0.36 -14.13
CA PHE A 178 -29.72 1.39 -14.76
C PHE A 178 -31.14 1.48 -14.17
N ASP A 179 -31.69 0.37 -13.69
CA ASP A 179 -33.12 0.27 -13.39
C ASP A 179 -33.40 0.12 -11.87
N ALA A 180 -32.36 0.02 -11.03
CA ALA A 180 -32.50 -0.07 -9.57
C ALA A 180 -32.82 1.31 -8.94
N ILE A 181 -34.04 1.47 -8.40
CA ILE A 181 -34.48 2.63 -7.61
C ILE A 181 -33.80 2.60 -6.23
N PRO A 182 -33.28 3.72 -5.69
CA PRO A 182 -32.63 3.71 -4.38
C PRO A 182 -33.68 3.58 -3.28
N SER A 183 -33.54 2.60 -2.40
CA SER A 183 -34.29 2.55 -1.16
C SER A 183 -33.89 3.74 -0.28
N ARG A 184 -34.86 4.60 0.04
CA ARG A 184 -34.71 5.71 1.00
C ARG A 184 -34.31 5.16 2.36
N SER A 185 -33.18 5.65 2.88
CA SER A 185 -32.84 5.89 4.29
C SER A 185 -33.63 5.12 5.36
N ALA A 186 -33.06 4.06 5.92
CA ALA A 186 -33.41 3.61 7.26
C ALA A 186 -32.46 4.28 8.27
N VAL A 187 -32.87 5.45 8.75
CA VAL A 187 -32.32 6.07 9.97
C VAL A 187 -32.73 5.17 11.14
N PHE A 188 -31.77 4.47 11.75
CA PHE A 188 -32.02 3.83 13.04
C PHE A 188 -32.09 4.92 14.12
N ALA A 189 -33.32 5.31 14.47
CA ALA A 189 -33.60 6.08 15.68
C ALA A 189 -33.41 5.16 16.90
N VAL A 190 -32.52 5.53 17.81
CA VAL A 190 -32.42 4.91 19.13
C VAL A 190 -33.50 5.51 20.02
N PRO A 191 -34.39 4.72 20.67
CA PRO A 191 -35.32 5.26 21.65
C PRO A 191 -34.57 5.58 22.94
N VAL A 192 -34.64 6.83 23.40
CA VAL A 192 -34.25 7.21 24.76
C VAL A 192 -35.38 6.81 25.70
N GLU A 193 -35.16 5.79 26.53
CA GLU A 193 -36.04 5.48 27.65
C GLU A 193 -35.95 6.60 28.71
N LYS A 194 -37.09 7.25 28.97
CA LYS A 194 -37.26 8.10 30.15
C LYS A 194 -37.57 7.21 31.35
N LYS A 195 -36.66 7.15 32.32
CA LYS A 195 -36.96 6.58 33.65
C LYS A 195 -37.91 7.50 34.41
N LYS A 196 -39.01 6.92 34.90
CA LYS A 196 -39.87 7.50 35.95
C LYS A 196 -39.18 7.38 37.31
#